data_AF-A0A533Q927-F1
#
_entry.id   AF-A0A533Q927-F1
#
_cell.length_a   1.000
_cell.length_b   1.000
_cell.length_c   1.000
_cell.angle_alpha   90.00
_cell.angle_beta   90.00
_cell.angle_gamma   90.00
#
_symmetry.space_group_name_H-M   'P 1'
#
loop_
_entity.id
_entity.type
_entity.pdbx_description
1 polymer ?
#
loop_
_entity_poly.entity_id
_entity_poly.type
_entity_poly.pdbx_seq_one_letter_code
_entity_poly.pdbx_strand_id
1 'polypeptide(L)' 'MKRFLKRIVYDAQTTAGGSGGPIFNNKGKVIGISYGIFPGFRGSSFGVPISYGIELIKSITSISLSKKD' A
#
# COMPACT_ATOMS: atom_id res chain seq x y z
N MET A 1 3.97 22.83 6.08
CA MET A 1 3.73 21.41 6.39
C MET A 1 3.46 20.65 5.08
N LYS A 2 4.49 20.11 4.40
CA LYS A 2 4.31 19.35 3.16
C LYS A 2 4.08 17.88 3.51
N ARG A 3 2.82 17.43 3.43
CA ARG A 3 2.51 16.00 3.48
C ARG A 3 2.87 15.42 2.12
N PHE A 4 4.15 15.06 1.93
CA PHE A 4 4.55 14.26 0.79
C PHE A 4 3.68 13.00 0.80
N LEU A 5 2.97 12.75 -0.30
CA LEU A 5 2.23 11.53 -0.52
C LEU A 5 3.23 10.37 -0.42
N LYS A 6 3.28 9.71 0.73
CA LYS A 6 4.13 8.53 0.95
C LYS A 6 3.58 7.42 0.06
N ARG A 7 4.20 7.21 -1.09
CA ARG A 7 3.90 6.13 -2.05
C ARG A 7 5.15 5.28 -2.23
N ILE A 8 4.95 4.00 -2.47
CA ILE A 8 6.00 3.10 -2.96
C ILE A 8 6.05 3.25 -4.48
N VAL A 9 7.25 3.39 -5.00
CA VAL A 9 7.56 3.36 -6.44
C VAL A 9 8.47 2.16 -6.65
N TYR A 10 8.13 1.28 -7.58
CA TYR A 10 8.88 0.07 -7.83
C TYR A 10 8.90 -0.29 -9.32
N ASP A 11 9.93 -1.02 -9.72
CA ASP A 11 10.17 -1.44 -11.11
C ASP A 11 9.90 -2.94 -11.34
N ALA A 12 9.58 -3.69 -10.29
CA ALA A 12 9.10 -5.05 -10.44
C ALA A 12 7.89 -5.09 -11.38
N GLN A 13 7.95 -6.01 -12.35
CA GLN A 13 6.92 -6.12 -13.38
C GLN A 13 5.58 -6.47 -12.75
N THR A 14 4.54 -5.81 -13.25
CA THR A 14 3.14 -6.11 -12.94
C THR A 14 2.30 -5.74 -14.15
N THR A 15 1.02 -6.08 -14.13
CA THR A 15 0.10 -5.89 -15.26
C THR A 15 -1.28 -5.47 -14.75
N ALA A 16 -2.20 -5.19 -15.66
CA ALA A 16 -3.60 -5.03 -15.33
C ALA A 16 -4.10 -6.25 -14.54
N GLY A 17 -4.81 -5.99 -13.43
CA GLY A 17 -5.20 -7.03 -12.47
C GLY A 17 -4.26 -7.19 -11.28
N GLY A 18 -3.07 -6.59 -11.29
CA GLY A 18 -2.17 -6.55 -10.13
C GLY A 18 -2.60 -5.60 -9.00
N SER A 19 -3.63 -4.78 -9.23
CA SER A 19 -4.18 -3.84 -8.24
C SER A 19 -4.71 -4.58 -7.01
N GLY A 20 -4.46 -4.04 -5.82
CA GLY A 20 -4.79 -4.67 -4.54
C GLY A 20 -3.81 -5.76 -4.09
N GLY A 21 -2.89 -6.19 -4.97
CA GLY A 21 -1.89 -7.21 -4.66
C GLY A 21 -0.83 -6.74 -3.66
N PRO A 22 -0.25 -7.65 -2.88
CA PRO A 22 0.81 -7.34 -1.93
C PRO A 22 2.14 -7.04 -2.63
N ILE A 23 2.88 -6.06 -2.10
CA ILE A 23 4.28 -5.80 -2.44
C ILE A 23 5.13 -6.39 -1.32
N PHE A 24 6.04 -7.31 -1.65
CA PHE A 24 6.92 -7.96 -0.67
C PHE A 24 8.33 -7.39 -0.69
N ASN A 25 9.01 -7.40 0.46
CA ASN A 25 10.46 -7.26 0.51
C ASN A 25 11.17 -8.61 0.34
N ASN A 26 12.50 -8.60 0.33
CA ASN A 26 13.34 -9.80 0.21
C ASN A 26 13.23 -10.81 1.36
N LYS A 27 12.44 -10.51 2.41
CA LYS A 27 12.14 -11.43 3.53
C LYS A 27 10.69 -11.96 3.47
N GLY A 28 9.97 -11.73 2.37
CA GLY A 28 8.56 -12.13 2.23
C GLY A 28 7.58 -11.32 3.09
N LYS A 29 7.99 -10.18 3.65
CA LYS A 29 7.10 -9.31 4.42
C LYS A 29 6.39 -8.33 3.49
N VAL A 30 5.08 -8.16 3.69
CA VAL A 30 4.30 -7.14 2.97
C VAL A 30 4.78 -5.75 3.39
N ILE A 31 5.15 -4.94 2.41
CA ILE A 31 5.58 -3.54 2.60
C ILE A 31 4.59 -2.54 1.98
N GLY A 32 3.70 -2.99 1.10
CA GLY A 32 2.65 -2.15 0.53
C GLY A 32 1.62 -2.92 -0.29
N ILE A 33 0.69 -2.15 -0.86
CA ILE A 33 -0.41 -2.63 -1.68
C ILE A 33 -0.32 -1.93 -3.04
N SER A 34 -0.23 -2.69 -4.13
CA SER A 34 -0.19 -2.17 -5.49
C SER A 34 -1.51 -1.47 -5.85
N TYR A 35 -1.46 -0.31 -6.50
CA TYR A 35 -2.68 0.39 -6.95
C TYR A 35 -2.66 0.86 -8.41
N GLY A 36 -1.50 0.87 -9.07
CA GLY A 36 -1.45 1.34 -10.44
C GLY A 36 -0.08 1.21 -11.08
N ILE A 37 -0.10 1.22 -12.41
CA ILE A 37 1.08 1.22 -13.27
C ILE A 37 1.00 2.37 -14.27
N PHE A 38 2.16 2.88 -14.67
CA PHE A 38 2.31 3.86 -15.73
C PHE A 38 3.20 3.27 -16.83
N PRO A 39 2.65 2.66 -17.89
CA PRO A 39 3.43 1.97 -18.90
C PRO A 39 4.52 2.85 -19.54
N GLY A 40 5.66 2.25 -19.92
CA GLY A 40 6.69 2.93 -20.71
C GLY A 40 7.84 3.57 -19.93
N PHE A 41 7.87 3.45 -18.59
CA PHE A 41 8.99 3.94 -17.76
C PHE A 41 9.52 2.84 -16.82
N ARG A 42 10.76 3.00 -16.32
CA ARG A 42 11.27 2.21 -15.20
C ARG A 42 10.74 2.81 -13.90
N GLY A 43 10.41 1.98 -12.90
CA GLY A 43 9.77 2.48 -11.68
C GLY A 43 8.31 2.89 -11.91
N SER A 44 7.65 2.26 -12.87
CA SER A 44 6.31 2.62 -13.31
C SER A 44 5.19 2.09 -12.45
N SER A 45 5.49 1.28 -11.45
CA SER A 45 4.49 0.67 -10.60
C SER A 45 4.42 1.39 -9.27
N PHE A 46 3.21 1.55 -8.76
CA PHE A 46 2.93 2.34 -7.57
C PHE A 46 2.15 1.55 -6.53
N GLY A 47 2.53 1.76 -5.28
CA GLY A 47 1.86 1.17 -4.13
C GLY A 47 1.61 2.15 -2.99
N VAL A 48 0.62 1.83 -2.17
CA VAL A 48 0.39 2.48 -0.88
C VAL A 48 1.22 1.74 0.17
N PRO A 49 2.00 2.43 1.04
CA PRO A 49 2.75 1.77 2.10
C PRO A 49 1.83 1.04 3.09
N ILE A 50 2.22 -0.16 3.52
CA ILE A 50 1.38 -1.01 4.38
C ILE A 50 1.08 -0.37 5.74
N SER A 51 1.93 0.56 6.20
CA SER A 51 1.73 1.32 7.44
C SER A 51 0.40 2.07 7.45
N TYR A 52 -0.04 2.61 6.30
CA TYR A 52 -1.33 3.29 6.18
C TYR A 52 -2.49 2.32 6.38
N GLY A 53 -2.42 1.13 5.77
CA GLY A 53 -3.44 0.11 5.93
C GLY A 53 -3.55 -0.37 7.39
N ILE A 54 -2.40 -0.56 8.05
CA ILE A 54 -2.36 -0.97 9.46
C ILE A 54 -2.96 0.12 10.36
N GLU A 55 -2.62 1.40 10.14
CA GLU A 55 -3.17 2.53 10.89
C GLU A 55 -4.69 2.65 10.69
N LEU A 56 -5.15 2.48 9.45
CA LEU A 56 -6.58 2.51 9.12
C LEU A 56 -7.36 1.36 9.79
N ILE A 57 -6.83 0.14 9.76
CA ILE A 57 -7.47 -1.00 10.44
C ILE A 57 -7.53 -0.74 11.94
N LYS A 58 -6.43 -0.28 12.56
CA LYS A 58 -6.39 0.06 13.98
C LYS A 58 -7.39 1.14 14.36
N SER A 59 -7.53 2.19 13.54
CA SER A 59 -8.50 3.25 13.81
C SER A 59 -9.93 2.71 13.77
N ILE A 60 -10.27 1.87 12.79
CA ILE A 60 -11.60 1.24 12.69
C ILE A 60 -11.85 0.29 13.88
N THR A 61 -10.89 -0.56 14.22
CA THR A 61 -11.04 -1.54 15.31
C THR A 61 -11.17 -0.86 16.68
N SER A 62 -10.38 0.18 16.94
CA SER A 62 -10.49 0.96 18.18
C SER A 62 -11.86 1.64 18.32
N ILE A 63 -12.43 2.14 17.21
CA ILE A 63 -13.80 2.68 17.18
C ILE A 63 -14.84 1.59 17.47
N SER A 64 -14.69 0.38 16.92
CA SER A 64 -15.65 -0.71 17.17
C SER A 64 -15.64 -1.24 18.60
N LEU A 65 -14.50 -1.19 19.29
CA LEU A 65 -14.39 -1.63 20.68
C LEU A 65 -14.94 -0.58 21.67
N SER A 66 -14.90 0.71 21.31
CA SER A 66 -15.46 1.79 22.13
C SER A 66 -16.98 1.95 22.00
N LYS A 67 -17.62 1.37 20.97
CA LYS A 67 -19.07 1.47 20.73
C LYS A 67 -19.86 0.25 21.22
N LYS A 68 -19.25 -0.59 22.06
CA LYS A 68 -19.87 -1.83 22.54
C LYS A 68 -20.53 -1.68 23.93
N ASP A 69 -20.80 -0.44 24.33
CA ASP A 69 -21.59 -0.07 25.51
C ASP A 69 -22.96 0.47 25.07
#